data_AF-A0A9E1MPL9-F1
#
_entry.id   AF-A0A9E1MPL9-F1
#
_cell.length_a   1.000
_cell.length_b   1.000
_cell.length_c   1.000
_cell.angle_alpha   90.00
_cell.angle_beta   90.00
_cell.angle_gamma   90.00
#
_symmetry.space_group_name_H-M   'P 1'
#
loop_
_entity.id
_entity.type
_entity.pdbx_description
1 polymer ?
#
loop_
_entity_poly.entity_id
_entity_poly.type
_entity_poly.pdbx_seq_one_letter_code
_entity_poly.pdbx_strand_id
1 'polypeptide(L)'
;MMILKVKDKEYKVKFGYNSFCDTDLMDRTSDLLKIFQGAGVEDDKDVTVMGKIKELFTCVRDLLFVGFKKINPVETVQEVGEILDDYHDEAPEGEKRGILDLFTQLTEELMNEGFLGDLMEQMTKVEKDAPKVPQDHKKPQK
;
A
#
# COMPACT_ATOMS: atom_id res chain seq x y z
N MET A 1 8.17 13.43 17.33
CA MET A 1 9.51 12.89 17.04
C MET A 1 10.11 12.30 18.31
N MET A 2 10.52 11.03 18.29
CA MET A 2 11.10 10.34 19.45
C MET A 2 12.62 10.56 19.49
N ILE A 3 13.21 10.62 20.68
CA ILE A 3 14.68 10.68 20.83
C ILE A 3 15.15 9.41 21.53
N LEU A 4 15.97 8.63 20.83
CA LEU A 4 16.63 7.45 21.36
C LEU A 4 18.02 7.85 21.86
N LYS A 5 18.29 7.67 23.16
CA LYS A 5 19.62 7.89 23.74
C LYS A 5 20.37 6.57 23.81
N VAL A 6 21.50 6.48 23.14
CA VAL A 6 22.38 5.29 23.17
C VAL A 6 23.79 5.74 23.57
N LYS A 7 24.21 5.36 24.77
CA LYS A 7 25.40 5.93 25.45
C LYS A 7 25.26 7.47 25.50
N ASP A 8 26.29 8.19 25.05
CA ASP A 8 26.33 9.66 25.04
C ASP A 8 25.82 10.28 23.74
N LYS A 9 25.14 9.50 22.88
CA LYS A 9 24.58 9.97 21.60
C LYS A 9 23.06 9.96 21.61
N GLU A 10 22.49 11.04 21.08
CA GLU A 10 21.06 11.17 20.86
C GLU A 10 20.73 11.00 19.38
N TYR A 11 19.78 10.11 19.09
CA TYR A 11 19.29 9.84 17.75
C TYR A 11 17.82 10.24 17.68
N LYS A 12 17.48 11.11 16.72
CA LYS A 12 16.09 11.43 16.42
C LYS A 12 15.51 10.30 15.60
N VAL A 13 14.44 9.70 16.11
CA VAL A 13 13.70 8.64 15.44
C VAL A 13 12.41 9.26 14.91
N LYS A 14 12.26 9.21 13.59
CA LYS A 14 11.04 9.53 12.85
C LYS A 14 10.44 8.22 12.37
N PHE A 15 9.16 8.03 12.65
CA PHE A 15 8.39 6.99 11.98
C PHE A 15 7.94 7.57 10.63
N GLY A 16 8.22 6.85 9.55
CA GLY A 16 8.01 7.34 8.19
C GLY A 16 7.72 6.21 7.22
N TYR A 17 7.46 6.54 5.95
CA TYR A 17 6.95 5.60 4.93
C TYR A 17 7.84 4.37 4.76
N ASN A 18 9.17 4.53 4.72
CA ASN A 18 10.07 3.38 4.59
C ASN A 18 9.99 2.46 5.80
N SER A 19 9.93 3.02 7.01
CA SER A 19 9.75 2.22 8.23
C SER A 19 8.39 1.51 8.23
N PHE A 20 7.35 2.12 7.67
CA PHE A 20 6.03 1.53 7.57
C PHE A 20 5.97 0.38 6.54
N CYS A 21 6.52 0.57 5.35
CA CYS A 21 6.45 -0.40 4.26
C CYS A 21 7.42 -1.57 4.45
N ASP A 22 8.65 -1.29 4.92
CA ASP A 22 9.74 -2.28 4.94
C ASP A 22 9.79 -3.11 6.23
N THR A 23 8.90 -2.84 7.20
CA THR A 23 8.86 -3.59 8.46
C THR A 23 7.55 -4.35 8.63
N ASP A 24 7.59 -5.42 9.42
CA ASP A 24 6.40 -6.16 9.84
C ASP A 24 5.69 -5.46 11.02
N LEU A 25 5.88 -4.15 11.21
CA LEU A 25 5.37 -3.44 12.37
C LEU A 25 3.84 -3.49 12.42
N MET A 26 3.17 -3.37 11.27
CA MET A 26 1.71 -3.46 11.18
C MET A 26 1.22 -4.87 11.49
N ASP A 27 1.89 -5.89 10.96
CA ASP A 27 1.58 -7.29 11.21
C ASP A 27 1.78 -7.63 12.69
N ARG A 28 2.89 -7.19 13.28
CA ARG A 28 3.18 -7.35 14.72
C ARG A 28 2.26 -6.55 15.63
N THR A 29 1.85 -5.35 15.22
CA THR A 29 0.87 -4.54 15.96
C THR A 29 -0.49 -5.22 15.93
N SER A 30 -0.86 -5.81 14.79
CA SER A 30 -2.07 -6.61 14.65
C SER A 30 -2.03 -7.88 15.52
N ASP A 31 -0.89 -8.56 15.56
CA ASP A 31 -0.68 -9.72 16.42
C ASP A 31 -0.68 -9.38 17.91
N LEU A 32 -0.08 -8.23 18.30
CA LEU A 32 -0.18 -7.69 19.66
C LEU A 32 -1.63 -7.36 20.02
N LEU A 33 -2.38 -6.70 19.13
CA LEU A 33 -3.79 -6.38 19.35
C LEU A 33 -4.64 -7.64 19.52
N LYS A 34 -4.41 -8.71 18.74
CA LYS A 34 -5.04 -10.02 18.94
C LYS A 34 -4.74 -10.62 20.31
N ILE A 35 -3.50 -10.49 20.80
CA ILE A 35 -3.11 -10.94 22.14
C ILE A 35 -3.87 -10.16 23.22
N PHE A 36 -4.08 -8.85 23.04
CA PHE A 36 -4.87 -8.02 23.95
C PHE A 36 -6.39 -8.24 23.83
N GLN A 37 -6.90 -8.62 22.64
CA GLN A 37 -8.30 -8.99 22.41
C GLN A 37 -8.70 -10.33 23.08
N GLY A 38 -7.72 -11.18 23.41
CA GLY A 38 -7.91 -12.35 24.28
C GLY A 38 -8.44 -12.01 25.69
N ALA A 39 -8.51 -10.73 26.07
CA ALA A 39 -9.12 -10.22 27.30
C ALA A 39 -10.61 -9.84 27.17
N GLY A 40 -11.32 -10.31 26.13
CA GLY A 40 -12.79 -10.28 26.08
C GLY A 40 -13.40 -9.09 25.33
N VAL A 41 -12.85 -8.73 24.17
CA VAL A 41 -13.47 -7.75 23.26
C VAL A 41 -13.91 -8.48 22.00
N GLU A 42 -15.16 -8.28 21.59
CA GLU A 42 -15.78 -8.95 20.45
C GLU A 42 -14.98 -8.74 19.16
N ASP A 43 -14.87 -9.84 18.40
CA ASP A 43 -14.07 -10.02 17.20
C ASP A 43 -14.64 -9.16 16.06
N ASP A 44 -14.08 -7.97 15.86
CA ASP A 44 -14.44 -7.11 14.75
C ASP A 44 -13.34 -7.15 13.67
N LYS A 45 -13.79 -7.08 12.42
CA LYS A 45 -13.13 -7.51 11.16
C LYS A 45 -11.85 -6.74 10.75
N ASP A 46 -11.14 -6.13 11.70
CA ASP A 46 -10.15 -5.08 11.47
C ASP A 46 -8.72 -5.58 11.16
N VAL A 47 -8.36 -6.78 11.57
CA VAL A 47 -6.99 -7.31 11.34
C VAL A 47 -6.69 -7.48 9.85
N THR A 48 -7.66 -7.97 9.08
CA THR A 48 -7.54 -8.13 7.61
C THR A 48 -7.45 -6.78 6.89
N VAL A 49 -8.01 -5.73 7.49
CA VAL A 49 -7.94 -4.37 6.94
C VAL A 49 -6.52 -3.81 7.09
N MET A 50 -5.83 -4.14 8.18
CA MET A 50 -4.49 -3.64 8.48
C MET A 50 -3.43 -4.09 7.46
N GLY A 51 -3.48 -5.36 7.03
CA GLY A 51 -2.58 -5.87 5.98
C GLY A 51 -2.80 -5.19 4.64
N LYS A 52 -4.06 -4.92 4.28
CA LYS A 52 -4.42 -4.18 3.06
C LYS A 52 -3.93 -2.73 3.08
N ILE A 53 -3.84 -2.11 4.26
CA ILE A 53 -3.28 -0.77 4.40
C ILE A 53 -1.77 -0.78 4.09
N LYS A 54 -1.01 -1.78 4.59
CA LYS A 54 0.42 -1.92 4.24
C LYS A 54 0.63 -2.12 2.74
N GLU A 55 -0.19 -2.98 2.13
CA GLU A 55 -0.17 -3.21 0.67
C GLU A 55 -0.47 -1.94 -0.12
N LEU A 56 -1.47 -1.16 0.30
CA LEU A 56 -1.83 0.12 -0.33
C LEU A 56 -0.66 1.11 -0.32
N PHE A 57 -0.01 1.30 0.83
CA PHE A 57 1.11 2.25 0.95
C PHE A 57 2.32 1.81 0.13
N THR A 58 2.61 0.50 0.12
CA THR A 58 3.70 -0.06 -0.69
C THR A 58 3.41 0.14 -2.18
N CYS A 59 2.17 -0.11 -2.61
CA CYS A 59 1.73 0.10 -3.99
C CYS A 59 1.89 1.56 -4.43
N VAL A 60 1.49 2.53 -3.60
CA VAL A 60 1.68 3.96 -3.88
C VAL A 60 3.16 4.30 -4.04
N ARG A 61 4.02 3.83 -3.15
CA ARG A 61 5.47 4.07 -3.19
C ARG A 61 6.09 3.51 -4.48
N ASP A 62 5.72 2.29 -4.86
CA ASP A 62 6.27 1.63 -6.04
C ASP A 62 5.75 2.27 -7.34
N LEU A 63 4.47 2.66 -7.39
CA LEU A 63 3.90 3.38 -8.52
C LEU A 63 4.62 4.72 -8.76
N LEU A 64 4.84 5.49 -7.69
CA LEU A 64 5.56 6.75 -7.76
C LEU A 64 7.01 6.55 -8.21
N PHE A 65 7.69 5.51 -7.74
CA PHE A 65 9.05 5.17 -8.20
C PHE A 65 9.12 4.96 -9.71
N VAL A 66 8.15 4.21 -10.27
CA VAL A 66 8.06 3.98 -11.72
C VAL A 66 7.81 5.30 -12.48
N GLY A 67 6.94 6.16 -11.97
CA GLY A 67 6.66 7.48 -12.55
C GLY A 67 7.88 8.41 -12.52
N PHE A 68 8.53 8.51 -11.35
CA PHE A 68 9.70 9.35 -11.14
C PHE A 68 10.88 8.96 -12.04
N LYS A 69 11.15 7.68 -12.23
CA LYS A 69 12.19 7.24 -13.20
C LYS A 69 12.05 7.83 -14.60
N LYS A 70 10.84 8.18 -15.02
CA LYS A 70 10.58 8.74 -16.36
C LYS A 70 10.64 10.26 -16.41
N ILE A 71 10.19 10.95 -15.36
CA ILE A 71 9.93 12.40 -15.39
C ILE A 71 10.84 13.18 -14.43
N ASN A 72 11.02 12.68 -13.20
CA ASN A 72 11.80 13.31 -12.13
C ASN A 72 12.66 12.22 -11.48
N PRO A 73 13.84 11.90 -12.04
CA PRO A 73 14.53 10.66 -11.74
C PRO A 73 14.95 10.59 -10.27
N VAL A 74 14.46 9.55 -9.61
CA VAL A 74 14.93 9.04 -8.33
C VAL A 74 15.71 7.74 -8.58
N GLU A 75 16.75 7.50 -7.80
CA GLU A 75 17.63 6.34 -7.93
C GLU A 75 17.06 5.13 -7.20
N THR A 76 16.36 5.35 -6.07
CA THR A 76 15.89 4.24 -5.20
C THR A 76 14.43 4.40 -4.75
N VAL A 77 13.82 3.28 -4.35
CA VAL A 77 12.48 3.27 -3.74
C VAL A 77 12.51 3.96 -2.36
N GLN A 78 13.64 3.90 -1.66
CA GLN A 78 13.83 4.60 -0.38
C GLN A 78 13.69 6.11 -0.52
N GLU A 79 14.25 6.70 -1.57
CA GLU A 79 14.11 8.14 -1.84
C GLU A 79 12.63 8.54 -2.04
N VAL A 80 11.83 7.67 -2.65
CA VAL A 80 10.38 7.90 -2.75
C VAL A 80 9.72 7.92 -1.38
N GLY A 81 10.10 7.01 -0.49
CA GLY A 81 9.61 7.02 0.89
C GLY A 81 10.00 8.29 1.65
N GLU A 82 11.21 8.81 1.44
CA GLU A 82 11.67 10.09 2.03
C GLU A 82 10.87 11.28 1.46
N ILE A 83 10.64 11.31 0.14
CA ILE A 83 9.80 12.34 -0.50
C ILE A 83 8.37 12.31 0.04
N LEU A 84 7.80 11.13 0.29
CA LEU A 84 6.46 10.99 0.86
C LEU A 84 6.40 11.48 2.32
N ASP A 85 7.47 11.22 3.08
CA ASP A 85 7.64 11.75 4.43
C ASP A 85 7.72 13.29 4.44
N ASP A 86 8.41 13.88 3.48
CA ASP A 86 8.54 15.34 3.33
C ASP A 86 7.24 15.97 2.81
N TYR A 87 6.58 15.34 1.84
CA TYR A 87 5.28 15.78 1.30
C TYR A 87 4.21 15.92 2.40
N HIS A 88 4.19 14.99 3.35
CA HIS A 88 3.31 15.04 4.51
C HIS A 88 3.71 16.16 5.49
N ASP A 89 5.01 16.27 5.80
CA ASP A 89 5.51 17.22 6.80
C ASP A 89 5.46 18.69 6.33
N GLU A 90 5.59 18.93 5.03
CA GLU A 90 5.53 20.25 4.41
C GLU A 90 4.09 20.68 4.05
N ALA A 91 3.08 20.00 4.59
CA ALA A 91 1.69 20.42 4.42
C ALA A 91 1.48 21.85 4.97
N PRO A 92 0.91 22.79 4.18
CA PRO A 92 0.55 24.12 4.65
C PRO A 92 -0.33 24.08 5.89
N GLU A 93 -0.22 25.12 6.72
CA GLU A 93 -0.99 25.23 7.95
C GLU A 93 -2.51 25.19 7.65
N GLY A 94 -3.20 24.17 8.15
CA GLY A 94 -4.62 23.91 7.90
C GLY A 94 -4.92 22.89 6.80
N GLU A 95 -3.92 22.45 6.04
CA GLU A 95 -4.03 21.36 5.07
C GLU A 95 -3.53 20.04 5.68
N LYS A 96 -4.25 18.94 5.47
CA LYS A 96 -3.77 17.60 5.81
C LYS A 96 -3.45 16.88 4.52
N ARG A 97 -2.19 16.51 4.32
CA ARG A 97 -1.76 15.69 3.19
C ARG A 97 -1.69 14.23 3.64
N GLY A 98 -2.83 13.55 3.56
CA GLY A 98 -2.90 12.13 3.86
C GLY A 98 -2.49 11.25 2.67
N ILE A 99 -2.04 10.04 2.98
CA ILE A 99 -1.78 9.01 1.96
C ILE A 99 -3.03 8.62 1.16
N LEU A 100 -4.22 8.67 1.78
CA LEU A 100 -5.48 8.32 1.13
C LEU A 100 -5.87 9.41 0.13
N ASP A 101 -5.60 10.67 0.47
CA ASP A 101 -5.80 11.80 -0.43
C ASP A 101 -4.86 11.68 -1.63
N LEU A 102 -3.58 11.37 -1.38
CA LEU A 102 -2.59 11.13 -2.43
C LEU A 102 -2.97 9.94 -3.33
N PHE A 103 -3.41 8.82 -2.75
CA PHE A 103 -3.85 7.65 -3.52
C PHE A 103 -5.05 7.98 -4.41
N THR A 104 -6.00 8.77 -3.90
CA THR A 104 -7.17 9.23 -4.67
C THR A 104 -6.72 10.07 -5.86
N GLN A 105 -5.85 11.06 -5.64
CA GLN A 105 -5.31 11.91 -6.70
C GLN A 105 -4.55 11.12 -7.77
N LEU A 106 -3.69 10.18 -7.35
CA LEU A 106 -2.96 9.30 -8.28
C LEU A 106 -3.92 8.41 -9.09
N THR A 107 -4.98 7.92 -8.46
CA THR A 107 -6.00 7.09 -9.14
C THR A 107 -6.76 7.91 -10.17
N GLU A 108 -7.16 9.14 -9.83
CA GLU A 108 -7.82 10.07 -10.76
C GLU A 108 -6.92 10.40 -11.95
N GLU A 109 -5.64 10.69 -11.72
CA GLU A 109 -4.67 10.94 -12.79
C GLU A 109 -4.54 9.73 -13.73
N LEU A 110 -4.37 8.53 -13.18
CA LEU A 110 -4.29 7.30 -13.98
C LEU A 110 -5.59 7.00 -14.74
N MET A 111 -6.76 7.42 -14.24
CA MET A 111 -8.02 7.33 -14.99
C MET A 111 -8.07 8.36 -16.11
N ASN A 112 -7.65 9.61 -15.86
CA ASN A 112 -7.66 10.69 -16.84
C ASN A 112 -6.72 10.42 -18.02
N GLU A 113 -5.56 9.82 -17.75
CA GLU A 113 -4.60 9.38 -18.76
C GLU A 113 -5.03 8.10 -19.50
N GLY A 114 -6.21 7.55 -19.20
CA GLY A 114 -6.76 6.35 -19.83
C GLY A 114 -6.11 5.05 -19.38
N PHE A 115 -5.04 5.10 -18.57
CA PHE A 115 -4.26 3.93 -18.15
C PHE A 115 -5.11 2.90 -17.39
N LEU A 116 -5.93 3.34 -16.42
CA LEU A 116 -6.81 2.43 -15.69
C LEU A 116 -7.97 1.91 -16.55
N GLY A 117 -8.46 2.72 -17.49
CA GLY A 117 -9.48 2.29 -18.46
C GLY A 117 -8.95 1.16 -19.36
N ASP A 118 -7.76 1.35 -19.93
CA ASP A 118 -7.08 0.36 -20.76
C ASP A 118 -6.78 -0.93 -20.00
N LEU A 119 -6.36 -0.82 -18.73
CA LEU A 119 -6.10 -1.97 -17.87
C LEU A 119 -7.37 -2.77 -17.59
N MET A 120 -8.49 -2.10 -17.27
CA MET A 120 -9.79 -2.77 -17.06
C MET A 120 -10.30 -3.46 -18.32
N GLU A 121 -10.12 -2.85 -19.50
CA GLU A 121 -10.43 -3.47 -20.79
C GLU A 121 -9.56 -4.71 -21.08
N GLN A 122 -8.27 -4.68 -20.72
CA GLN A 122 -7.38 -5.82 -20.88
C GLN A 122 -7.76 -6.98 -19.94
N MET A 123 -8.07 -6.71 -18.68
CA MET A 123 -8.51 -7.76 -17.74
C MET A 123 -9.83 -8.41 -18.20
N THR A 124 -10.78 -7.63 -18.70
CA THR A 124 -12.05 -8.17 -19.24
C THR A 124 -11.88 -8.93 -20.55
N LYS A 125 -10.84 -8.65 -21.35
CA LYS A 125 -10.47 -9.48 -22.51
C LYS A 125 -9.86 -10.81 -22.08
N VAL A 126 -8.97 -10.80 -21.09
CA VAL A 126 -8.32 -12.03 -20.56
C VAL A 126 -9.33 -12.99 -19.92
N GLU A 127 -10.35 -12.49 -19.20
CA GLU A 127 -11.44 -13.35 -18.69
C GLU A 127 -12.31 -13.95 -19.80
N LYS A 128 -12.46 -13.26 -20.95
CA LYS A 128 -13.21 -13.77 -22.10
C LYS A 128 -12.43 -14.81 -22.91
N ASP A 129 -11.10 -14.72 -22.91
CA ASP A 129 -10.18 -15.67 -23.57
C ASP A 129 -9.72 -16.81 -22.66
N ALA A 130 -10.21 -16.88 -21.41
CA ALA A 130 -9.98 -18.04 -20.55
C ALA A 130 -10.56 -19.31 -21.23
N PRO A 131 -9.73 -20.35 -21.49
CA PRO A 131 -10.21 -21.54 -22.17
C PRO A 131 -11.28 -22.21 -21.30
N LYS A 132 -12.49 -22.36 -21.85
CA LYS A 132 -13.54 -23.19 -21.24
C LYS A 132 -12.95 -24.57 -21.01
N VAL A 133 -12.73 -24.92 -19.74
CA VAL A 133 -12.32 -26.26 -19.33
C VAL A 133 -13.30 -27.25 -19.99
N PRO A 134 -12.83 -28.19 -20.82
CA PRO A 134 -13.73 -29.16 -21.43
C PRO A 134 -14.43 -29.92 -20.31
N GLN A 135 -15.77 -29.84 -20.26
CA GLN A 135 -16.56 -30.76 -19.44
C GLN A 135 -16.49 -32.14 -20.08
N ASP A 136 -15.36 -32.81 -19.90
CA ASP A 136 -15.23 -34.22 -20.18
C ASP A 136 -15.91 -34.97 -19.04
N HIS A 137 -17.17 -35.35 -19.23
CA HIS A 137 -17.83 -36.55 -18.68
C HIS A 137 -19.32 -36.58 -19.10
N LYS A 138 -19.57 -36.81 -20.39
CA LYS A 138 -20.77 -37.54 -20.82
C LYS A 138 -20.37 -38.99 -21.07
N LYS A 139 -20.40 -39.83 -20.03
CA LYS A 139 -20.51 -41.28 -20.26
C LYS A 139 -22.01 -41.61 -20.45
N PRO A 140 -22.43 -42.11 -21.62
CA PRO A 140 -23.77 -42.68 -21.74
C PRO A 140 -23.80 -43.96 -20.91
N GLN A 141 -24.66 -44.01 -19.89
CA GLN A 141 -25.01 -45.26 -19.23
C GLN A 141 -25.80 -46.09 -20.25
N LYS A 142 -25.24 -47.27 -20.58
CA LYS A 142 -25.95 -48.35 -21.28
C LYS A 142 -26.88 -49.07 -20.32
#